data_AF-A0A1H6F4F6-F1
#
_entry.id   AF-A0A1H6F4F6-F1
#
_cell.length_a   1.000
_cell.length_b   1.000
_cell.length_c   1.000
_cell.angle_alpha   90.00
_cell.angle_beta   90.00
_cell.angle_gamma   90.00
#
_symmetry.space_group_name_H-M   'P 1'
#
loop_
_entity.id
_entity.type
_entity.pdbx_description
1 polymer ?
#
loop_
_entity_poly.entity_id
_entity_poly.type
_entity_poly.pdbx_seq_one_letter_code
_entity_poly.pdbx_strand_id
1 'polypeptide(L)'
;MKKEYETLHKTNRNIVFTCSKVHTGVDVDLPVWNTIKDLKTRDTYEHTITKSELYQGKKVVYLAPFDKCDRVEDYKVAWAWFEKILTNPE
;
A
#
# COMPACT_ATOMS: atom_id res chain seq x y z
N MET A 1 -7.43 -20.82 -10.41
CA MET A 1 -7.26 -20.10 -9.13
C MET A 1 -6.63 -18.74 -9.43
N LYS A 2 -7.43 -17.65 -9.46
CA LYS A 2 -6.87 -16.30 -9.51
C LYS A 2 -6.20 -16.06 -8.16
N LYS A 3 -4.86 -16.05 -8.13
CA LYS A 3 -4.14 -15.44 -7.01
C LYS A 3 -4.54 -13.97 -7.04
N GLU A 4 -5.36 -13.53 -6.11
CA GLU A 4 -5.57 -12.10 -5.86
C GLU A 4 -4.21 -11.56 -5.40
N TYR A 5 -3.41 -11.14 -6.38
CA TYR A 5 -2.06 -10.64 -6.19
C TYR A 5 -2.16 -9.36 -5.36
N GLU A 6 -1.55 -9.41 -4.18
CA GLU A 6 -0.92 -8.26 -3.53
C GLU A 6 -1.79 -7.01 -3.45
N THR A 7 -2.92 -7.09 -2.74
CA THR A 7 -3.63 -5.88 -2.33
C THR A 7 -2.74 -5.08 -1.38
N LEU A 8 -2.24 -3.94 -1.88
CA LEU A 8 -1.45 -2.97 -1.12
C LEU A 8 -2.36 -1.84 -0.69
N HIS A 9 -2.46 -1.62 0.61
CA HIS A 9 -3.11 -0.44 1.15
C HIS A 9 -2.06 0.60 1.51
N LYS A 10 -2.20 1.81 0.98
CA LYS A 10 -1.22 2.87 1.13
C LYS A 10 -1.87 4.15 1.64
N THR A 11 -1.05 4.93 2.33
CA THR A 11 -1.39 6.28 2.80
C THR A 11 -0.18 7.16 2.60
N ASN A 12 -0.33 8.33 1.96
CA ASN A 12 0.70 9.37 1.86
C ASN A 12 2.11 8.82 1.55
N ARG A 13 2.18 7.82 0.65
CA ARG A 13 3.40 7.11 0.20
C ARG A 13 3.95 5.98 1.09
N ASN A 14 3.35 5.70 2.24
CA ASN A 14 3.70 4.54 3.06
C ASN A 14 2.74 3.37 2.78
N ILE A 15 3.29 2.16 2.73
CA ILE A 15 2.49 0.92 2.70
C ILE A 15 2.05 0.65 4.13
N VAL A 16 0.75 0.48 4.32
CA VAL A 16 0.11 0.20 5.61
C VAL A 16 -0.04 -1.30 5.79
N PHE A 17 -0.50 -1.96 4.73
CA PHE A 17 -0.77 -3.39 4.73
C PHE A 17 -0.51 -3.99 3.35
N THR A 18 0.06 -5.20 3.36
CA THR A 18 0.23 -6.05 2.18
C THR A 18 -0.08 -7.50 2.52
N CYS A 19 -0.77 -8.20 1.61
CA CYS A 19 -0.90 -9.67 1.67
C CYS A 19 0.29 -10.42 1.04
N SER A 20 1.33 -9.71 0.58
CA SER A 20 2.49 -10.35 -0.06
C SER A 20 3.40 -11.01 0.98
N LYS A 21 3.88 -12.22 0.69
CA LYS A 21 4.82 -12.96 1.56
C LYS A 21 6.24 -12.36 1.60
N VAL A 22 6.50 -11.37 0.76
CA VAL A 22 7.84 -10.78 0.56
C VAL A 22 8.12 -9.64 1.55
N HIS A 23 7.08 -9.01 2.11
CA HIS A 23 7.18 -7.87 3.04
C HIS A 23 6.75 -8.25 4.48
N THR A 24 7.08 -9.47 4.91
CA THR A 24 6.66 -9.94 6.24
C THR A 24 7.52 -9.28 7.32
N GLY A 25 6.95 -8.36 8.10
CA GLY A 25 7.57 -7.82 9.33
C GLY A 25 7.73 -6.29 9.42
N VAL A 26 7.35 -5.55 8.38
CA VAL A 26 7.37 -4.07 8.37
C VAL A 26 5.95 -3.47 8.41
N ASP A 27 5.01 -4.12 7.73
CA ASP A 27 3.61 -3.70 7.64
C ASP A 27 2.77 -4.17 8.83
N VAL A 28 1.55 -3.61 8.96
CA VAL A 28 0.61 -4.05 10.00
C VAL A 28 0.15 -5.49 9.77
N ASP A 29 -0.14 -6.23 10.83
CA ASP A 29 -0.68 -7.59 10.71
C ASP A 29 -2.14 -7.57 10.25
N LEU A 30 -2.58 -8.62 9.56
CA LEU A 30 -3.98 -8.81 9.11
C LEU A 30 -5.05 -8.55 10.20
N PRO A 31 -4.91 -9.03 11.46
CA PRO A 31 -5.85 -8.69 12.53
C PRO A 31 -5.93 -7.19 12.82
N VAL A 32 -4.78 -6.49 12.88
CA VAL A 32 -4.72 -5.03 13.08
C VAL A 32 -5.32 -4.31 11.88
N TRP A 33 -4.98 -4.75 10.67
CA TRP A 33 -5.53 -4.22 9.42
C TRP A 33 -7.06 -4.25 9.41
N ASN A 34 -7.67 -5.37 9.80
CA ASN A 34 -9.14 -5.49 9.86
C ASN A 34 -9.79 -4.54 10.87
N THR A 35 -9.06 -4.09 11.89
CA THR A 35 -9.55 -3.07 12.84
C THR A 35 -9.42 -1.66 12.29
N ILE A 36 -8.36 -1.38 11.52
CA ILE A 36 -8.06 -0.02 11.06
C ILE A 36 -8.59 0.29 9.65
N LYS A 37 -8.87 -0.70 8.81
CA LYS A 37 -9.28 -0.50 7.40
C LYS A 37 -10.53 0.38 7.23
N ASP A 38 -11.42 0.38 8.22
CA ASP A 38 -12.69 1.11 8.24
C ASP A 38 -12.59 2.45 8.99
N LEU A 39 -11.37 2.90 9.34
CA LEU A 39 -11.14 4.20 9.96
C LEU A 39 -11.59 5.35 9.04
N LYS A 40 -12.12 6.42 9.64
CA LYS A 40 -12.67 7.54 8.88
C LYS A 40 -11.56 8.46 8.38
N THR A 41 -11.87 9.21 7.32
CA THR A 41 -11.01 10.28 6.81
C THR A 41 -10.63 11.23 7.95
N ARG A 42 -9.32 11.32 8.27
CA ARG A 42 -8.67 12.04 9.42
C ARG A 42 -8.24 11.20 10.61
N ASP A 43 -8.64 9.93 10.73
CA ASP A 43 -8.10 9.08 11.79
C ASP A 43 -6.64 8.73 11.49
N THR A 44 -5.84 8.62 12.54
CA THR A 44 -4.43 8.23 12.44
C THR A 44 -4.17 6.98 13.26
N TYR A 45 -3.46 6.02 12.66
CA TYR A 45 -2.99 4.82 13.33
C TYR A 45 -1.46 4.87 13.48
N GLU A 46 -0.97 4.81 14.71
CA GLU A 46 0.46 4.66 15.00
C GLU A 46 0.81 3.17 15.02
N HIS A 47 1.63 2.74 14.08
CA HIS A 47 2.18 1.41 14.03
C HIS A 47 3.63 1.42 14.53
N THR A 48 3.94 0.56 15.49
CA THR A 48 5.32 0.34 15.93
C THR A 48 5.83 -0.95 15.30
N ILE A 49 6.92 -0.85 14.53
CA ILE A 49 7.55 -1.99 13.87
C ILE A 49 8.32 -2.78 14.93
N THR A 50 7.93 -4.03 15.16
CA THR A 50 8.58 -4.91 16.15
C THR A 50 9.22 -6.15 15.54
N LYS A 51 8.81 -6.53 14.33
CA LYS A 51 9.20 -7.80 13.69
C LYS A 51 10.38 -7.69 12.74
N SER A 52 10.69 -6.48 12.25
CA SER A 52 11.84 -6.25 11.37
C SER A 52 13.08 -5.93 12.20
N GLU A 53 14.16 -6.69 12.03
CA GLU A 53 15.44 -6.44 12.73
C GLU A 53 16.03 -5.06 12.39
N LEU A 54 15.87 -4.59 11.15
CA LEU A 54 16.43 -3.31 10.68
C LEU A 54 15.62 -2.09 11.13
N TYR A 55 14.31 -2.27 11.36
CA TYR A 55 13.38 -1.18 11.65
C TYR A 55 12.71 -1.33 13.02
N GLN A 56 13.23 -2.21 13.89
CA GLN A 56 12.68 -2.48 15.20
C GLN A 56 12.61 -1.20 16.05
N GLY A 57 11.45 -0.93 16.64
CA GLY A 57 11.20 0.25 17.46
C GLY A 57 10.84 1.52 16.68
N LYS A 58 10.84 1.47 15.34
CA LYS A 58 10.41 2.61 14.52
C LYS A 58 8.89 2.74 14.55
N LYS A 59 8.42 3.95 14.82
CA LYS A 59 7.00 4.31 14.79
C LYS A 59 6.65 4.93 13.45
N VAL A 60 5.58 4.44 12.83
CA VAL A 60 5.04 4.93 11.57
C VAL A 60 3.60 5.35 11.81
N VAL A 61 3.27 6.58 11.44
CA VAL A 61 1.91 7.11 11.57
C VAL A 61 1.21 7.01 10.21
N TYR A 62 0.12 6.27 10.17
CA TYR A 62 -0.71 6.12 8.98
C TYR A 62 -2.01 6.93 9.14
N LEU A 63 -2.20 7.92 8.28
CA LEU A 63 -3.42 8.72 8.11
C LEU A 63 -4.45 8.02 7.21
N ALA A 64 -5.67 7.78 7.70
CA ALA A 64 -6.79 7.36 6.88
C ALA A 64 -7.28 8.53 5.97
N PRO A 65 -7.82 8.25 4.77
CA PRO A 65 -8.25 6.95 4.26
C PRO A 65 -7.11 6.15 3.62
N PHE A 66 -7.21 4.82 3.69
CA PHE A 66 -6.27 3.91 3.08
C PHE A 66 -6.67 3.63 1.64
N ASP A 67 -5.83 4.03 0.70
CA ASP A 67 -6.10 3.82 -0.72
C ASP A 67 -5.66 2.42 -1.13
N LYS A 68 -6.54 1.69 -1.82
CA LYS A 68 -6.22 0.37 -2.38
C LYS A 68 -5.50 0.58 -3.70
N CYS A 69 -4.21 0.29 -3.74
CA CYS A 69 -3.42 0.40 -4.95
C CYS A 69 -3.81 -0.73 -5.91
N ASP A 70 -4.52 -0.39 -6.99
CA ASP A 70 -4.76 -1.30 -8.11
C ASP A 70 -3.62 -1.14 -9.12
N ARG A 71 -2.65 -2.05 -9.06
CA ARG A 71 -1.50 -2.01 -9.99
C ARG A 71 -1.92 -2.15 -11.45
N VAL A 72 -3.02 -2.85 -11.74
CA VAL A 72 -3.44 -3.04 -13.14
C VAL A 72 -3.87 -1.71 -13.72
N GLU A 73 -4.63 -0.93 -12.96
CA GLU A 73 -5.08 0.39 -13.40
C GLU A 73 -3.91 1.38 -13.48
N ASP A 74 -2.97 1.32 -12.54
CA ASP A 74 -1.75 2.13 -12.56
C ASP A 74 -0.92 1.88 -13.83
N TYR A 75 -0.74 0.61 -14.23
CA TYR A 75 -0.09 0.26 -15.48
C TYR A 75 -0.86 0.74 -16.71
N LYS A 76 -2.20 0.69 -16.70
CA LYS A 76 -2.99 1.22 -17.82
C LYS A 76 -2.82 2.73 -17.98
N VAL A 77 -2.83 3.48 -16.88
CA VAL A 77 -2.61 4.94 -16.91
C VAL A 77 -1.21 5.26 -17.43
N ALA A 78 -0.18 4.57 -16.92
CA ALA A 78 1.18 4.73 -17.39
C ALA A 78 1.30 4.37 -18.89
N TRP A 79 0.71 3.25 -19.30
CA TRP A 79 0.74 2.79 -20.69
C TRP A 79 0.05 3.77 -21.64
N ALA A 80 -1.13 4.28 -21.27
CA ALA A 80 -1.85 5.30 -22.06
C ALA A 80 -1.05 6.60 -22.23
N TRP A 81 -0.25 6.97 -21.23
CA TRP A 81 0.69 8.10 -21.34
C TRP A 81 1.84 7.80 -22.32
N PHE A 82 2.43 6.60 -22.23
CA PHE A 82 3.46 6.16 -23.18
C PHE A 82 2.93 6.06 -24.61
N GLU A 83 1.73 5.54 -24.82
CA GLU A 83 1.08 5.48 -26.14
C GLU A 83 0.89 6.89 -26.73
N LYS A 84 0.48 7.87 -25.92
CA LYS A 84 0.38 9.27 -26.40
C LYS A 84 1.72 9.84 -26.87
N ILE A 85 2.81 9.51 -26.17
CA ILE A 85 4.15 9.97 -26.54
C ILE A 85 4.65 9.25 -27.80
N LEU A 86 4.45 7.94 -27.87
CA LEU A 86 4.90 7.13 -29.00
C LEU A 86 4.09 7.40 -30.28
N THR A 87 2.84 7.85 -30.17
CA THR A 87 1.96 8.10 -31.32
C THR A 87 2.02 9.54 -31.83
N ASN A 88 2.70 10.46 -31.12
CA ASN A 88 2.96 11.81 -31.60
C ASN A 88 4.49 12.04 -31.72
N PRO A 89 5.13 11.47 -32.74
CA PRO A 89 6.50 11.83 -33.07
C PRO A 89 6.50 13.28 -33.56
N GLU A 90 7.06 14.19 -32.77
CA GLU A 90 7.59 15.45 -33.32
C GLU A 90 8.79 15.16 -34.20
#